data_AF-A0A846GDU6-F1
#
_entry.id   AF-A0A846GDU6-F1
#
_cell.length_a   1.000
_cell.length_b   1.000
_cell.length_c   1.000
_cell.angle_alpha   90.00
_cell.angle_beta   90.00
_cell.angle_gamma   90.00
#
_symmetry.space_group_name_H-M   'P 1'
#
loop_
_entity.id
_entity.type
_entity.pdbx_description
1 polymer ?
#
loop_
_entity_poly.entity_id
_entity_poly.type
_entity_poly.pdbx_seq_one_letter_code
_entity_poly.pdbx_strand_id
1 'polypeptide(L)'
;MQIIGECNSNVIDLLGYGNKNQNNHNISISDKEKEQAENYTEEYYNQIGFLLQNQRKLEEAVIAYAQGIGINPKKSWAYYHTLGGIFRENNLYGEAIEAYYQAIKIKPDFPWTHYHLGVVLKKQGKLDEAFTYYQNAIDIGLTIIED
;
A
#
# COMPACT_ATOMS: atom_id res chain seq x y z
N MET A 1 11.74 -8.57 -27.24
CA MET A 1 10.34 -9.02 -27.01
C MET A 1 10.07 -8.81 -25.53
N GLN A 2 9.18 -7.87 -25.20
CA GLN A 2 8.91 -7.42 -23.82
C GLN A 2 8.25 -8.56 -23.03
N ILE A 3 8.96 -9.06 -22.02
CA ILE A 3 8.48 -10.13 -21.16
C ILE A 3 7.90 -9.47 -19.90
N ILE A 4 6.65 -9.04 -20.00
CA ILE A 4 5.85 -8.50 -18.90
C ILE A 4 5.44 -9.69 -18.01
N GLY A 5 5.80 -9.69 -16.74
CA GLY A 5 4.90 -10.26 -15.74
C GLY A 5 3.84 -9.18 -15.57
N GLU A 6 2.56 -9.49 -15.83
CA GLU A 6 1.49 -8.50 -15.70
C GLU A 6 1.62 -7.87 -14.31
N CYS A 7 2.07 -6.60 -14.29
CA CYS A 7 1.88 -5.77 -13.12
C CYS A 7 0.38 -5.86 -12.84
N ASN A 8 -0.01 -6.11 -11.60
CA ASN A 8 -1.43 -6.20 -11.28
C ASN A 8 -2.01 -4.78 -11.34
N SER A 9 -2.15 -4.24 -12.55
CA SER A 9 -2.47 -2.85 -12.85
C SER A 9 -3.76 -2.46 -12.14
N ASN A 10 -4.68 -3.43 -12.01
CA ASN A 10 -5.88 -3.35 -11.20
C ASN A 10 -5.65 -2.77 -9.80
N VAL A 11 -4.58 -3.15 -9.09
CA VAL A 11 -4.28 -2.63 -7.74
C VAL A 11 -3.76 -1.20 -7.80
N ILE A 12 -2.85 -0.91 -8.73
CA ILE A 12 -2.25 0.42 -8.91
C ILE A 12 -3.29 1.43 -9.40
N ASP A 13 -4.17 1.00 -10.31
CA ASP A 13 -5.29 1.77 -10.84
C ASP A 13 -6.36 1.98 -9.78
N LEU A 14 -6.68 0.95 -8.99
CA LEU A 14 -7.59 1.05 -7.85
C LEU A 14 -7.09 2.08 -6.84
N LEU A 15 -5.79 2.15 -6.60
CA LEU A 15 -5.17 3.15 -5.72
C LEU A 15 -5.05 4.53 -6.38
N GLY A 16 -5.47 4.70 -7.64
CA GLY A 16 -5.36 5.96 -8.38
C GLY A 16 -3.93 6.36 -8.75
N TYR A 17 -2.97 5.44 -8.61
CA TYR A 17 -1.55 5.69 -8.81
C TYR A 17 -1.13 5.51 -10.29
N GLY A 18 -1.87 4.70 -11.08
CA GLY A 18 -1.54 4.32 -12.46
C GLY A 18 -1.74 5.39 -13.54
N ASN A 19 -2.62 6.38 -13.33
CA ASN A 19 -2.95 7.38 -14.36
C ASN A 19 -1.92 8.53 -14.52
N LYS A 20 -0.86 8.57 -13.70
CA LYS A 20 0.16 9.65 -13.74
C LYS A 20 1.45 9.30 -14.48
N ASN A 21 1.72 8.02 -14.80
CA ASN A 21 2.95 7.61 -15.46
C ASN A 21 2.70 6.46 -16.46
N GLN A 22 2.50 6.78 -17.74
CA GLN A 22 2.40 5.82 -18.85
C GLN A 22 3.74 5.14 -19.22
N ASN A 23 4.68 5.02 -18.28
CA ASN A 23 5.89 4.25 -18.52
C ASN A 23 5.66 2.84 -17.99
N ASN A 24 5.90 1.83 -18.84
CA ASN A 24 6.00 0.43 -18.42
C ASN A 24 7.11 0.30 -17.37
N HIS A 25 6.76 0.51 -16.11
CA HIS A 25 7.66 0.36 -14.98
C HIS A 25 7.73 -1.12 -14.64
N ASN A 26 8.45 -1.85 -15.47
CA ASN A 26 8.86 -3.20 -15.17
C ASN A 26 9.84 -3.11 -14.00
N ILE A 27 9.53 -3.78 -12.89
CA ILE A 27 10.62 -4.29 -12.06
C ILE A 27 11.41 -5.21 -13.01
N SER A 28 12.64 -4.85 -13.30
CA SER A 28 13.54 -5.62 -14.17
C SER A 28 13.91 -6.92 -13.46
N ILE A 29 12.98 -7.88 -13.46
CA ILE A 29 13.26 -9.25 -13.01
C ILE A 29 13.94 -9.94 -14.19
N SER A 30 15.16 -10.41 -13.99
CA SER A 30 15.95 -11.10 -15.01
C SER A 30 15.26 -12.38 -15.50
N ASP A 31 15.56 -12.84 -16.72
CA ASP A 31 14.93 -14.06 -17.28
C ASP A 31 15.16 -15.31 -16.40
N LYS A 32 16.25 -15.35 -15.62
CA LYS A 32 16.52 -16.38 -14.59
C LYS A 32 15.54 -16.34 -13.42
N GLU A 33 15.13 -15.15 -13.02
CA GLU A 33 14.16 -14.95 -11.95
C GLU A 33 12.74 -15.30 -12.41
N LYS A 34 12.45 -15.26 -13.72
CA LYS A 34 11.14 -15.64 -14.27
C LYS A 34 10.87 -17.15 -14.27
N GLU A 35 11.90 -17.97 -14.49
CA GLU A 35 11.81 -19.43 -14.37
C GLU A 35 11.62 -19.87 -12.89
N GLN A 36 12.02 -19.01 -11.95
CA GLN A 36 11.79 -19.14 -10.51
C GLN A 36 10.43 -18.54 -10.06
N ALA A 37 9.68 -17.90 -10.96
CA ALA A 37 8.48 -17.12 -10.61
C ALA A 37 7.28 -17.95 -10.15
N GLU A 38 7.27 -19.26 -10.39
CA GLU A 38 6.34 -20.18 -9.70
C GLU A 38 6.55 -20.22 -8.17
N ASN A 39 7.62 -19.58 -7.67
CA ASN A 39 8.02 -19.60 -6.27
C ASN A 39 8.10 -18.20 -5.61
N TYR A 40 7.65 -17.13 -6.26
CA TYR A 40 7.57 -15.82 -5.59
C TYR A 40 6.34 -15.76 -4.70
N THR A 41 6.60 -15.55 -3.41
CA THR A 41 5.56 -15.41 -2.38
C THR A 41 5.19 -13.95 -2.21
N GLU A 42 4.04 -13.70 -1.58
CA GLU A 42 3.65 -12.37 -1.13
C GLU A 42 4.75 -11.72 -0.27
N GLU A 43 5.43 -12.53 0.55
CA GLU A 43 6.51 -12.11 1.44
C GLU A 43 7.78 -11.67 0.69
N TYR A 44 8.10 -12.32 -0.43
CA TYR A 44 9.20 -11.88 -1.28
C TYR A 44 8.96 -10.45 -1.78
N TYR A 45 7.76 -10.17 -2.27
CA TYR A 45 7.40 -8.83 -2.76
C TYR A 45 7.33 -7.78 -1.65
N ASN A 46 6.93 -8.18 -0.43
CA ASN A 46 7.00 -7.32 0.75
C ASN A 46 8.45 -6.88 1.05
N GLN A 47 9.39 -7.82 1.02
CA GLN A 47 10.81 -7.52 1.27
C GLN A 47 11.38 -6.60 0.19
N ILE A 48 11.08 -6.85 -1.08
CA ILE A 48 11.50 -5.99 -2.18
C ILE A 48 10.91 -4.58 -2.04
N GLY A 49 9.60 -4.47 -1.75
CA GLY A 49 8.94 -3.18 -1.53
C GLY A 49 9.58 -2.38 -0.39
N PHE A 50 9.91 -3.03 0.71
CA PHE A 50 10.59 -2.41 1.86
C PHE A 50 12.00 -1.91 1.49
N LEU A 51 12.79 -2.71 0.78
CA LEU A 51 14.13 -2.32 0.33
C LEU A 51 14.08 -1.11 -0.61
N LEU A 52 13.12 -1.09 -1.55
CA LEU A 52 12.94 0.01 -2.50
C LEU A 52 12.46 1.29 -1.80
N GLN A 53 11.57 1.17 -0.81
CA GLN A 53 11.15 2.28 0.03
C GLN A 53 12.34 2.92 0.75
N ASN A 54 13.23 2.11 1.35
CA ASN A 54 14.45 2.61 2.01
C ASN A 54 15.43 3.28 1.03
N GLN A 55 15.40 2.89 -0.26
CA GLN A 55 16.14 3.56 -1.34
C GLN A 55 15.43 4.81 -1.89
N ARG A 56 14.27 5.19 -1.34
CA ARG A 56 13.40 6.27 -1.83
C ARG A 56 12.91 6.08 -3.28
N LYS A 57 12.90 4.83 -3.75
CA LYS A 57 12.37 4.40 -5.05
C LYS A 57 10.88 4.10 -4.92
N LEU A 58 10.12 5.18 -4.82
CA LEU A 58 8.69 5.16 -4.50
C LEU A 58 7.88 4.32 -5.50
N GLU A 59 8.09 4.58 -6.80
CA GLU A 59 7.32 3.94 -7.88
C GLU A 59 7.53 2.43 -7.87
N GLU A 60 8.80 1.99 -7.79
CA GLU A 60 9.14 0.58 -7.77
C GLU A 60 8.68 -0.10 -6.47
N ALA A 61 8.72 0.59 -5.34
CA ALA A 61 8.19 0.08 -4.07
C ALA A 61 6.68 -0.19 -4.18
N VAL A 62 5.92 0.75 -4.76
CA VAL A 62 4.48 0.61 -4.96
C VAL A 62 4.17 -0.60 -5.86
N ILE A 63 4.94 -0.77 -6.93
CA ILE A 63 4.78 -1.91 -7.85
C ILE A 63 5.06 -3.23 -7.14
N ALA A 64 6.11 -3.32 -6.33
CA ALA A 64 6.43 -4.52 -5.57
C ALA A 64 5.29 -4.89 -4.62
N TYR A 65 4.79 -3.94 -3.82
CA TYR A 65 3.65 -4.20 -2.94
C TYR A 65 2.39 -4.59 -3.73
N ALA A 66 2.12 -3.98 -4.90
CA ALA A 66 0.99 -4.34 -5.75
C ALA A 66 1.08 -5.78 -6.30
N GLN A 67 2.28 -6.25 -6.61
CA GLN A 67 2.52 -7.65 -6.99
C GLN A 67 2.26 -8.60 -5.81
N GLY A 68 2.75 -8.27 -4.62
CA GLY A 68 2.46 -9.03 -3.39
C GLY A 68 0.95 -9.08 -3.09
N ILE A 69 0.22 -7.98 -3.32
CA ILE A 69 -1.24 -7.94 -3.21
C ILE A 69 -1.90 -8.90 -4.19
N GLY A 70 -1.42 -8.96 -5.44
CA GLY A 70 -1.96 -9.85 -6.46
C GLY A 70 -1.88 -11.33 -6.13
N ILE A 71 -0.84 -11.75 -5.41
CA ILE A 71 -0.64 -13.14 -5.02
C ILE A 71 -1.63 -13.58 -3.94
N ASN A 72 -1.85 -12.75 -2.92
CA ASN A 72 -2.72 -13.13 -1.80
C ASN A 72 -3.59 -11.97 -1.27
N PRO A 73 -4.58 -11.50 -2.04
CA PRO A 73 -5.32 -10.27 -1.73
C PRO A 73 -5.97 -10.27 -0.32
N LYS A 74 -6.39 -11.43 0.17
CA LYS A 74 -7.06 -11.57 1.48
C LYS A 74 -6.10 -11.41 2.66
N LYS A 75 -4.80 -11.57 2.45
CA LYS A 75 -3.78 -11.38 3.50
C LYS A 75 -3.03 -10.06 3.37
N SER A 76 -3.31 -9.26 2.35
CA SER A 76 -2.53 -8.07 2.01
C SER A 76 -2.94 -6.79 2.74
N TRP A 77 -3.71 -6.87 3.83
CA TRP A 77 -4.08 -5.68 4.62
C TRP A 77 -2.84 -4.86 5.04
N ALA A 78 -1.74 -5.55 5.37
CA ALA A 78 -0.48 -4.92 5.76
C ALA A 78 0.17 -4.17 4.59
N TYR A 79 0.07 -4.69 3.37
CA TYR A 79 0.62 -4.02 2.18
C TYR A 79 -0.16 -2.76 1.84
N TYR A 80 -1.50 -2.83 1.91
CA TYR A 80 -2.34 -1.64 1.77
C TYR A 80 -2.08 -0.61 2.86
N HIS A 81 -1.88 -1.03 4.12
CA HIS A 81 -1.50 -0.13 5.21
C HIS A 81 -0.16 0.56 4.92
N THR A 82 0.86 -0.19 4.50
CA THR A 82 2.17 0.33 4.14
C THR A 82 2.10 1.30 2.96
N LEU A 83 1.34 0.96 1.90
CA LEU A 83 1.09 1.84 0.76
C LEU A 83 0.41 3.15 1.20
N GLY A 84 -0.55 3.09 2.12
CA GLY A 84 -1.17 4.29 2.70
C GLY A 84 -0.15 5.18 3.43
N GLY A 85 0.80 4.58 4.15
CA GLY A 85 1.90 5.29 4.81
C GLY A 85 2.80 6.00 3.80
N ILE A 86 3.23 5.24 2.79
CA ILE A 86 4.05 5.71 1.68
C ILE A 86 3.39 6.89 0.95
N PHE A 87 2.12 6.76 0.56
CA PHE A 87 1.40 7.84 -0.13
C PHE A 87 1.20 9.07 0.75
N ARG A 88 0.89 8.89 2.04
CA ARG A 88 0.79 9.99 3.01
C ARG A 88 2.09 10.77 3.12
N GLU A 89 3.23 10.09 3.22
CA GLU A 89 4.55 10.72 3.33
C GLU A 89 4.93 11.51 2.07
N ASN A 90 4.37 11.13 0.93
CA ASN A 90 4.55 11.80 -0.35
C ASN A 90 3.43 12.78 -0.71
N ASN A 91 2.56 13.14 0.26
CA ASN A 91 1.42 14.04 0.08
C ASN A 91 0.38 13.60 -0.96
N LEU A 92 0.40 12.32 -1.36
CA LEU A 92 -0.58 11.69 -2.23
C LEU A 92 -1.79 11.26 -1.41
N TYR A 93 -2.52 12.24 -0.89
CA TYR A 93 -3.54 11.99 0.14
C TYR A 93 -4.76 11.22 -0.37
N GLY A 94 -5.11 11.34 -1.66
CA GLY A 94 -6.22 10.57 -2.24
C GLY A 94 -5.88 9.08 -2.31
N GLU A 95 -4.70 8.78 -2.86
CA GLU A 95 -4.15 7.44 -2.96
C GLU A 95 -3.93 6.81 -1.57
N ALA A 96 -3.49 7.61 -0.59
CA ALA A 96 -3.34 7.17 0.80
C ALA A 96 -4.67 6.76 1.45
N ILE A 97 -5.73 7.56 1.25
CA ILE A 97 -7.06 7.27 1.78
C ILE A 97 -7.59 5.95 1.21
N GLU A 98 -7.48 5.76 -0.10
CA GLU A 98 -7.94 4.54 -0.75
C GLU A 98 -7.15 3.31 -0.25
N ALA A 99 -5.83 3.43 -0.11
CA ALA A 99 -5.00 2.36 0.43
C ALA A 99 -5.41 1.98 1.86
N TYR A 100 -5.61 2.96 2.74
CA TYR A 100 -6.08 2.68 4.11
C TYR A 100 -7.49 2.09 4.13
N TYR A 101 -8.39 2.50 3.22
CA TYR A 101 -9.71 1.89 3.11
C TYR A 101 -9.66 0.41 2.72
N GLN A 102 -8.82 0.03 1.77
CA GLN A 102 -8.62 -1.37 1.42
C GLN A 102 -8.04 -2.17 2.59
N ALA A 103 -7.08 -1.59 3.33
CA ALA A 103 -6.55 -2.22 4.54
C ALA A 103 -7.64 -2.45 5.61
N ILE A 104 -8.50 -1.45 5.89
CA ILE A 104 -9.62 -1.57 6.83
C ILE A 104 -10.63 -2.62 6.37
N LYS A 105 -10.94 -2.66 5.06
CA LYS A 105 -11.88 -3.64 4.51
C LYS A 105 -11.42 -5.08 4.72
N ILE A 106 -10.11 -5.33 4.68
CA ILE A 106 -9.53 -6.67 4.89
C ILE A 106 -9.32 -6.95 6.39
N LYS A 107 -8.80 -5.97 7.14
CA LYS A 107 -8.53 -6.07 8.57
C LYS A 107 -9.11 -4.86 9.32
N PRO A 108 -10.40 -4.90 9.70
CA PRO A 108 -11.07 -3.76 10.31
C PRO A 108 -10.68 -3.53 11.77
N ASP A 109 -10.11 -4.55 12.44
CA ASP A 109 -9.70 -4.57 13.84
C ASP A 109 -8.25 -4.13 14.07
N PHE A 110 -7.60 -3.51 13.08
CA PHE A 110 -6.26 -2.96 13.24
C PHE A 110 -6.30 -1.45 13.55
N PRO A 111 -6.09 -1.03 14.82
CA PRO A 111 -6.36 0.34 15.26
C PRO A 111 -5.47 1.38 14.56
N TRP A 112 -4.23 1.02 14.23
CA TRP A 112 -3.28 1.93 13.57
C TRP A 112 -3.71 2.36 12.16
N THR A 113 -4.42 1.51 11.41
CA THR A 113 -4.95 1.91 10.09
C THR A 113 -6.02 2.98 10.22
N HIS A 114 -6.95 2.83 11.17
CA HIS A 114 -7.97 3.85 11.45
C HIS A 114 -7.34 5.17 11.87
N TYR A 115 -6.37 5.12 12.79
CA TYR A 115 -5.62 6.30 13.20
C TYR A 115 -4.95 7.01 12.02
N HIS A 116 -4.23 6.28 11.18
CA HIS A 116 -3.54 6.88 10.05
C HIS A 116 -4.48 7.40 8.97
N LEU A 117 -5.62 6.75 8.74
CA LEU A 117 -6.68 7.32 7.90
C LEU A 117 -7.20 8.64 8.46
N GLY A 118 -7.46 8.70 9.77
CA GLY A 118 -7.82 9.94 10.47
C GLY A 118 -6.78 11.05 10.30
N VAL A 119 -5.49 10.72 10.35
CA VAL A 119 -4.38 11.66 10.09
C VAL A 119 -4.47 12.23 8.68
N VAL A 120 -4.68 11.39 7.65
CA VAL A 120 -4.75 11.87 6.27
C VAL A 120 -6.01 12.72 6.04
N LEU A 121 -7.16 12.31 6.56
CA LEU A 121 -8.42 13.06 6.45
C LEU A 121 -8.30 14.43 7.12
N LYS A 122 -7.68 14.50 8.30
CA LYS A 122 -7.38 15.78 8.96
C LYS A 122 -6.51 16.68 8.08
N LYS A 123 -5.48 16.14 7.42
CA LYS A 123 -4.62 16.91 6.51
C LYS A 123 -5.37 17.44 5.27
N GLN A 124 -6.46 16.77 4.86
CA GLN A 124 -7.36 17.25 3.80
C GLN A 124 -8.46 18.21 4.30
N GLY A 125 -8.50 18.52 5.61
CA GLY A 125 -9.55 19.37 6.20
C GLY A 125 -10.89 18.66 6.45
N LYS A 126 -10.95 17.34 6.26
CA LYS A 126 -12.14 16.51 6.51
C LYS A 126 -12.24 16.13 7.99
N LEU A 127 -12.50 17.13 8.83
CA LEU A 127 -12.38 17.00 10.29
C LEU A 127 -13.40 16.01 10.91
N ASP A 128 -14.64 16.00 10.42
CA ASP A 128 -15.69 15.11 10.95
C ASP A 128 -15.39 13.62 10.65
N GLU A 129 -14.94 13.34 9.42
CA GLU A 129 -14.49 12.00 9.05
C GLU A 129 -13.25 11.61 9.86
N ALA A 130 -12.28 12.52 10.02
CA ALA A 130 -11.08 12.25 10.80
C ALA A 130 -11.41 11.90 12.26
N PHE A 131 -12.32 12.66 12.89
CA PHE A 131 -12.78 12.38 14.26
C PHE A 131 -13.37 10.98 14.37
N THR A 132 -14.22 10.59 13.43
CA THR A 132 -14.82 9.25 13.38
C THR A 132 -13.75 8.16 13.37
N TYR A 133 -12.74 8.28 12.51
CA TYR A 133 -11.67 7.27 12.43
C TYR A 133 -10.72 7.28 13.63
N TYR A 134 -10.49 8.43 14.27
CA TYR A 134 -9.77 8.46 15.53
C TYR A 134 -10.55 7.75 16.64
N GLN A 135 -11.86 7.98 16.73
CA GLN A 135 -12.71 7.29 17.71
C GLN A 135 -12.71 5.78 17.48
N ASN A 136 -12.86 5.35 16.22
CA ASN A 136 -12.76 3.93 15.87
C ASN A 136 -11.42 3.32 16.30
N ALA A 137 -10.31 4.03 16.10
CA ALA A 137 -8.99 3.55 16.52
C ALA A 137 -8.94 3.33 18.04
N ILE A 138 -9.48 4.26 18.82
CA ILE A 138 -9.54 4.16 20.29
C ILE A 138 -10.46 3.01 20.72
N ASP A 139 -11.65 2.90 20.12
CA ASP A 139 -12.64 1.86 20.44
C ASP A 139 -12.11 0.44 20.16
N ILE A 140 -11.29 0.29 19.12
CA ILE A 140 -10.60 -0.96 18.79
C ILE A 140 -9.47 -1.27 19.79
N GLY A 141 -8.92 -0.25 20.45
CA GLY A 141 -7.89 -0.41 21.48
C GLY A 141 -6.56 0.30 21.19
N LEU A 142 -6.54 1.33 20.35
CA LEU A 142 -5.35 2.17 20.22
C LEU A 142 -4.99 2.78 21.59
N THR A 143 -3.85 2.38 22.12
CA THR A 143 -3.26 3.02 23.31
C THR A 143 -2.06 3.81 22.83
N ILE A 144 -2.18 5.14 22.84
CA ILE A 144 -1.05 6.03 22.60
C ILE A 144 -0.35 6.18 23.95
N ILE A 145 0.78 5.50 24.11
CA ILE A 145 1.67 5.76 25.26
C ILE A 145 2.43 7.03 24.89
N GLU A 146 2.14 8.13 25.59
CA GLU A 146 2.99 9.31 25.54
C GLU A 146 4.28 8.99 26.29
N ASP A 147 5.43 8.99 25.59
CA ASP A 147 6.77 8.87 26.17
C ASP A 147 7.19 10.16 26.89
#